data_AF-X1G719-F1
#
_entry.id   AF-X1G719-F1
#
_cell.length_a   1.000
_cell.length_b   1.000
_cell.length_c   1.000
_cell.angle_alpha   90.00
_cell.angle_beta   90.00
_cell.angle_gamma   90.00
#
_symmetry.space_group_name_H-M   'P 1'
#
loop_
_entity.id
_entity.type
_entity.pdbx_description
1 polymer ?
#
loop_
_entity_poly.entity_id
_entity_poly.type
_entity_poly.pdbx_seq_one_letter_code
_entity_poly.pdbx_strand_id
1 'polypeptide(L)'
;MTEVKYEMKPVTEKRAKTKQFRSIFDPLIDDFIKSGQDLMEIAVEDRKPGYMMTQLNQRIKKRELDIVASHGGGFVYLEKKKE
;
A
#
# COMPACT_ATOMS: atom_id res chain seq x y z
N MET A 1 -24.48 0.33 -23.11
CA MET A 1 -23.02 0.19 -23.20
C MET A 1 -22.43 1.55 -22.95
N THR A 2 -21.58 1.71 -21.94
CA THR A 2 -21.07 3.03 -21.51
C THR A 2 -19.79 3.34 -22.28
N GLU A 3 -19.80 4.38 -23.13
CA GLU A 3 -18.61 4.81 -23.87
C GLU A 3 -17.54 5.37 -22.91
N VAL A 4 -16.40 4.69 -22.84
CA VAL A 4 -15.26 5.11 -22.03
C VAL A 4 -14.47 6.16 -22.82
N LYS A 5 -14.50 7.41 -22.37
CA LYS A 5 -13.67 8.50 -22.91
C LYS A 5 -12.27 8.45 -22.27
N TYR A 6 -11.23 8.31 -23.07
CA TYR A 6 -9.85 8.46 -22.64
C TYR A 6 -9.05 9.26 -23.68
N GLU A 7 -8.04 9.99 -23.23
CA GLU A 7 -7.18 10.82 -24.08
C GLU A 7 -5.73 10.37 -23.89
N MET A 8 -5.04 10.07 -24.99
CA MET A 8 -3.64 9.69 -25.00
C MET A 8 -2.84 10.83 -25.64
N LYS A 9 -1.90 11.39 -24.88
CA LYS A 9 -0.98 12.43 -25.36
C LYS A 9 0.45 11.89 -25.41
N PRO A 10 1.17 12.06 -26.54
CA PRO A 10 2.58 11.71 -26.59
C PRO A 10 3.35 12.64 -25.65
N VAL A 11 4.14 12.05 -24.75
CA VAL A 11 5.04 12.79 -23.85
C VAL A 11 6.47 12.53 -24.29
N THR A 12 7.23 13.60 -24.51
CA THR A 12 8.64 13.56 -24.92
C THR A 12 9.55 13.10 -23.79
N GLU A 13 9.18 13.38 -22.54
CA GLU A 13 9.89 12.91 -21.36
C GLU A 13 8.90 12.37 -20.33
N LYS A 14 9.27 11.24 -19.69
CA LYS A 14 8.52 10.74 -18.54
C LYS A 14 8.62 11.77 -17.43
N ARG A 15 7.48 12.19 -16.85
CA ARG A 15 7.47 13.06 -15.67
C ARG A 15 8.46 12.51 -14.65
N ALA A 16 9.40 13.36 -14.21
CA ALA A 16 10.36 13.01 -13.20
C ALA A 16 9.61 12.49 -11.97
N LYS A 17 10.05 11.34 -11.43
CA LYS A 17 9.45 10.80 -10.20
C LYS A 17 9.68 11.82 -9.09
N THR A 18 8.64 12.54 -8.70
CA THR A 18 8.73 13.50 -7.60
C THR A 18 9.20 12.75 -6.36
N LYS A 19 10.28 13.28 -5.78
CA LYS A 19 10.97 12.90 -4.53
C LYS A 19 10.32 11.79 -3.69
N GLN A 20 11.15 10.81 -3.34
CA GLN A 20 10.94 9.84 -2.26
C GLN A 20 10.37 10.54 -1.01
N PHE A 21 9.06 10.57 -0.86
CA PHE A 21 8.46 10.76 0.45
C PHE A 21 8.95 9.59 1.31
N ARG A 22 9.70 9.93 2.37
CA ARG A 22 10.13 9.03 3.44
C ARG A 22 8.99 8.06 3.71
N SER A 23 9.20 6.82 3.32
CA SER A 23 8.08 6.02 2.87
C SER A 23 7.31 5.52 4.09
N ILE A 24 6.16 6.14 4.39
CA ILE A 24 5.36 5.93 5.60
C ILE A 24 5.03 4.47 5.88
N PHE A 25 5.02 3.63 4.83
CA PHE A 25 4.70 2.22 4.94
C PHE A 25 5.82 1.38 5.58
N ASP A 26 7.08 1.81 5.55
CA ASP A 26 8.15 1.09 6.25
C ASP A 26 7.99 1.21 7.78
N PRO A 27 7.82 2.42 8.36
CA PRO A 27 7.46 2.60 9.76
C PRO A 27 6.19 1.85 10.17
N LEU A 28 5.14 1.85 9.33
CA LEU A 28 3.88 1.15 9.64
C LEU A 28 4.10 -0.37 9.80
N ILE A 29 4.93 -0.97 8.95
CA ILE A 29 5.26 -2.40 9.06
C ILE A 29 6.09 -2.65 10.33
N ASP A 30 7.07 -1.77 10.61
CA ASP A 30 7.91 -1.92 11.81
C ASP A 30 7.11 -1.77 13.11
N ASP A 31 6.15 -0.83 13.16
CA ASP A 31 5.25 -0.65 14.29
C ASP A 31 4.31 -1.85 14.46
N PHE A 32 3.79 -2.41 13.36
CA PHE A 32 3.00 -3.65 13.39
C PHE A 32 3.80 -4.82 13.98
N ILE A 33 5.03 -5.03 13.52
CA ILE A 33 5.92 -6.09 14.03
C ILE A 33 6.18 -5.89 15.54
N LYS A 34 6.49 -4.66 15.96
CA LYS A 34 6.71 -4.33 17.37
C LYS A 34 5.47 -4.50 18.24
N SER A 35 4.28 -4.24 17.70
CA SER A 35 3.02 -4.39 18.43
C SER A 35 2.76 -5.83 18.86
N GLY A 36 3.34 -6.80 18.15
CA GLY A 36 3.15 -8.23 18.41
C GLY A 36 1.75 -8.76 18.09
N GLN A 37 0.82 -7.90 17.68
CA GLN A 37 -0.57 -8.26 17.38
C GLN A 37 -0.68 -9.15 16.14
N ASP A 38 -1.73 -9.95 16.07
CA ASP A 38 -2.02 -10.80 14.91
C ASP A 38 -2.75 -10.06 13.78
N LEU A 39 -3.51 -9.01 14.11
CA LEU A 39 -4.32 -8.23 13.17
C LEU A 39 -4.33 -6.75 13.60
N MET A 40 -4.10 -5.84 12.64
CA MET A 40 -4.15 -4.39 12.88
C MET A 40 -4.85 -3.68 11.72
N GLU A 41 -5.73 -2.74 12.07
CA GLU A 41 -6.38 -1.83 11.13
C GLU A 41 -5.56 -0.55 10.95
N ILE A 42 -5.41 -0.12 9.71
CA ILE A 42 -4.72 1.11 9.31
C ILE A 42 -5.71 1.97 8.52
N ALA A 43 -6.07 3.10 9.11
CA ALA A 43 -6.82 4.17 8.47
C ALA A 43 -5.87 5.33 8.14
N VAL A 44 -5.80 5.72 6.86
CA VAL A 44 -5.06 6.92 6.46
C VAL A 44 -6.00 7.78 5.60
N GLU A 45 -6.46 8.89 6.17
CA GLU A 45 -7.48 9.77 5.58
C GLU A 45 -7.13 10.25 4.17
N ASP A 46 -5.85 10.50 3.90
CA ASP A 46 -5.39 11.07 2.62
C ASP A 46 -5.01 10.00 1.57
N ARG A 47 -5.24 8.71 1.82
CA ARG A 47 -4.76 7.63 0.92
C ARG A 47 -5.79 6.58 0.58
N LYS A 48 -5.77 6.16 -0.69
CA LYS A 48 -6.62 5.07 -1.19
C LYS A 48 -6.19 3.72 -0.58
N PRO A 49 -7.11 2.94 0.01
CA PRO A 49 -6.80 1.66 0.65
C PRO A 49 -6.12 0.66 -0.30
N GLY A 50 -6.61 0.54 -1.54
CA GLY A 50 -6.01 -0.35 -2.54
C GLY A 50 -4.57 0.03 -2.92
N TYR A 51 -4.28 1.33 -2.99
CA TYR A 51 -2.91 1.81 -3.23
C TYR A 51 -2.00 1.47 -2.05
N MET A 52 -2.49 1.69 -0.83
CA MET A 52 -1.75 1.36 0.38
C MET A 52 -1.47 -0.14 0.51
N MET A 53 -2.48 -0.98 0.30
CA MET A 53 -2.35 -2.44 0.30
C MET A 53 -1.31 -2.90 -0.71
N THR A 54 -1.31 -2.35 -1.93
CA THR A 54 -0.29 -2.65 -2.94
C THR A 54 1.11 -2.27 -2.49
N GLN A 55 1.29 -1.07 -1.92
CA GLN A 55 2.58 -0.59 -1.44
C GLN A 55 3.11 -1.40 -0.25
N LEU A 56 2.23 -1.75 0.69
CA LEU A 56 2.57 -2.60 1.85
C LEU A 56 2.96 -3.99 1.38
N ASN A 57 2.16 -4.65 0.54
CA ASN A 57 2.47 -5.99 0.03
C ASN A 57 3.78 -6.03 -0.76
N GLN A 58 4.10 -4.99 -1.56
CA GLN A 58 5.39 -4.93 -2.25
C GLN A 58 6.58 -4.91 -1.28
N ARG A 59 6.44 -4.21 -0.15
CA ARG A 59 7.49 -4.12 0.86
C ARG A 59 7.61 -5.36 1.72
N ILE A 60 6.48 -5.92 2.15
CA ILE A 60 6.42 -7.19 2.86
C ILE A 60 7.12 -8.27 2.03
N LYS A 61 6.80 -8.37 0.72
CA LYS A 61 7.46 -9.30 -0.20
C LYS A 61 8.96 -9.03 -0.32
N LYS A 62 9.36 -7.76 -0.45
CA LYS A 62 10.78 -7.38 -0.54
C LYS A 62 11.57 -7.70 0.73
N ARG A 63 10.91 -7.65 1.89
CA ARG A 63 11.49 -7.96 3.20
C ARG A 63 11.30 -9.43 3.61
N GLU A 64 10.67 -10.25 2.78
CA GLU A 64 10.37 -11.66 3.04
C GLU A 64 9.71 -11.90 4.41
N LEU A 65 8.71 -11.06 4.73
CA LEU A 65 7.98 -11.13 6.00
C LEU A 65 6.72 -12.01 5.90
N ASP A 66 6.42 -12.77 6.95
CA ASP A 66 5.21 -13.57 7.11
C ASP A 66 3.99 -12.74 7.53
N ILE A 67 3.73 -11.67 6.80
CA ILE A 67 2.62 -10.74 7.03
C ILE A 67 1.85 -10.60 5.71
N VAL A 68 0.57 -10.31 5.75
CA VAL A 68 -0.27 -10.03 4.58
C VAL A 68 -0.95 -8.69 4.78
N ALA A 69 -1.01 -7.88 3.71
CA ALA A 69 -1.82 -6.68 3.68
C ALA A 69 -3.10 -6.91 2.88
N SER A 70 -4.24 -6.66 3.51
CA SER A 70 -5.59 -6.80 2.97
C SER A 70 -6.32 -5.45 3.02
N HIS A 71 -7.37 -5.23 2.24
CA HIS A 71 -8.20 -4.03 2.38
C HIS A 71 -9.69 -4.39 2.35
N GLY A 72 -10.50 -3.68 3.14
CA GLY A 72 -11.93 -3.93 3.27
C GLY A 72 -12.63 -2.72 3.90
N GLY A 73 -13.85 -2.40 3.45
CA GLY A 73 -14.65 -1.35 4.07
C GLY A 73 -14.06 0.07 4.04
N GLY A 74 -13.05 0.34 3.20
CA GLY A 74 -12.33 1.61 3.20
C GLY A 74 -11.07 1.64 4.07
N PHE A 75 -10.73 0.52 4.72
CA PHE A 75 -9.57 0.37 5.59
C PHE A 75 -8.57 -0.64 5.03
N VAL A 76 -7.34 -0.58 5.55
CA VAL A 76 -6.27 -1.54 5.25
C VAL A 76 -5.98 -2.34 6.51
N TYR A 77 -5.81 -3.64 6.36
CA TYR A 77 -5.51 -4.57 7.44
C TYR A 77 -4.13 -5.17 7.23
N LEU A 78 -3.33 -5.24 8.29
CA LEU A 78 -2.13 -6.06 8.36
C LEU A 78 -2.42 -7.27 9.25
N GLU A 79 -2.17 -8.46 8.72
CA GLU A 79 -2.40 -9.73 9.40
C GLU A 79 -1.13 -10.59 9.36
N LYS A 80 -0.82 -11.27 10.45
CA LYS A 80 0.23 -12.29 10.43
C LYS A 80 -0.25 -13.48 9.62
N LYS A 81 0.62 -13.98 8.76
CA LYS A 81 0.35 -15.19 7.99
C LYS A 81 0.38 -16.37 8.98
N LYS A 82 -0.81 -16.82 9.41
CA LYS A 82 -0.93 -18.06 10.18
C LYS A 82 -0.60 -19.22 9.25
N GLU A 83 0.43 -19.98 9.63
CA GLU A 83 0.83 -21.23 8.99
C GLU A 83 -0.26 -22.30 9.11
#